data_AF-A0A940Y4F4-F1
#
_entry.id   AF-A0A940Y4F4-F1
#
_cell.length_a   1.000
_cell.length_b   1.000
_cell.length_c   1.000
_cell.angle_alpha   90.00
_cell.angle_beta   90.00
_cell.angle_gamma   90.00
#
_symmetry.space_group_name_H-M   'P 1'
#
loop_
_entity.id
_entity.type
_entity.pdbx_description
1 polymer ?
#
loop_
_entity_poly.entity_id
_entity_poly.type
_entity_poly.pdbx_seq_one_letter_code
_entity_poly.pdbx_strand_id
1 'polypeptide(L)'
;MRIAFASCFCTTVTTTQPVWSRIAAEQPDHLVLLGDSVYLDIGAPQAPQQMDTLAFADWLVDRYRAQLAVKSFAALVRGMPADGRVHSLWDDHDFLWNDACGAPLAQRPEQVEKIALSTAAQTLWREVLSARLAGPAFPQDSQDARLWPQPAQPLATPSLALAPDLWLHLSDGRTWRTDDSIFGPPRRALFGSAQRQRLSKAFAAAPADAVHLFASGSTFAGYKRYEEDSAWLLGEAAAHRTLMLSGDIHRNELDAFHTGGFPLHEATSSGAAVKLAVVLGSPRENYGLVDVDAQQLHIRLFGRQGLQFERVIDRASWLPLR
;
A
#
# COMPACT_ATOMS: atom_id res chain seq x y z
N MET A 1 -5.97 -8.64 17.89
CA MET A 1 -6.39 -8.20 16.55
C MET A 1 -5.43 -8.80 15.53
N ARG A 2 -5.93 -9.37 14.44
CA ARG A 2 -5.14 -9.91 13.34
C ARG A 2 -5.28 -9.03 12.10
N ILE A 3 -4.15 -8.64 11.54
CA ILE A 3 -4.09 -7.80 10.36
C ILE A 3 -3.31 -8.54 9.28
N ALA A 4 -3.96 -8.81 8.15
CA ALA A 4 -3.29 -9.31 6.97
C ALA A 4 -2.80 -8.15 6.11
N PHE A 5 -1.69 -8.32 5.40
CA PHE A 5 -1.20 -7.33 4.45
C PHE A 5 -0.54 -7.97 3.24
N ALA A 6 -0.66 -7.30 2.10
CA ALA A 6 -0.15 -7.78 0.82
C ALA A 6 0.02 -6.63 -0.19
N SER A 7 0.92 -6.80 -1.16
CA SER A 7 1.10 -5.91 -2.31
C SER A 7 1.37 -6.69 -3.59
N CYS A 8 1.37 -6.00 -4.73
CA CYS A 8 1.82 -6.52 -6.03
C CYS A 8 1.02 -7.75 -6.48
N PHE A 9 -0.17 -7.50 -7.02
CA PHE A 9 -1.04 -8.50 -7.61
C PHE A 9 -1.55 -8.04 -8.97
N CYS A 10 -1.28 -8.86 -9.99
CA CYS A 10 -1.49 -8.48 -11.37
C CYS A 10 -2.36 -9.51 -12.08
N THR A 11 -3.58 -9.14 -12.44
CA THR A 11 -4.53 -10.05 -13.12
C THR A 11 -4.09 -10.44 -14.53
N THR A 12 -3.25 -9.64 -15.19
CA THR A 12 -2.70 -9.96 -16.51
C THR A 12 -1.59 -11.01 -16.44
N VAL A 13 -0.93 -11.15 -15.29
CA VAL A 13 0.09 -12.19 -15.04
C VAL A 13 -0.52 -13.43 -14.41
N THR A 14 -1.36 -13.24 -13.40
CA THR A 14 -1.89 -14.31 -12.56
C THR A 14 -3.40 -14.15 -12.39
N THR A 15 -4.17 -14.85 -13.23
CA THR A 15 -5.64 -14.83 -13.18
C THR A 15 -6.21 -15.62 -12.00
N THR A 16 -5.53 -16.69 -11.58
CA THR A 16 -5.85 -17.46 -10.38
C THR A 16 -4.99 -17.03 -9.21
N GLN A 17 -5.57 -16.36 -8.21
CA GLN A 17 -4.84 -15.79 -7.09
C GLN A 17 -5.17 -16.57 -5.79
N PRO A 18 -4.52 -17.73 -5.54
CA PRO A 18 -4.82 -18.58 -4.38
C PRO A 18 -4.43 -17.96 -3.04
N VAL A 19 -3.55 -16.95 -3.07
CA VAL A 19 -3.13 -16.18 -1.89
C VAL A 19 -4.32 -15.64 -1.09
N TRP A 20 -5.39 -15.20 -1.75
CA TRP A 20 -6.56 -14.63 -1.07
C TRP A 20 -7.34 -15.67 -0.28
N SER A 21 -7.45 -16.90 -0.78
CA SER A 21 -8.08 -17.99 -0.03
C SER A 21 -7.26 -18.36 1.20
N ARG A 22 -5.93 -18.28 1.10
CA ARG A 22 -5.03 -18.50 2.25
C ARG A 22 -5.17 -17.39 3.27
N ILE A 23 -5.18 -16.13 2.85
CA ILE A 23 -5.47 -14.99 3.76
C ILE A 23 -6.85 -15.15 4.41
N ALA A 24 -7.89 -15.54 3.67
CA ALA A 24 -9.23 -15.74 4.22
C ALA A 24 -9.25 -16.84 5.31
N ALA A 25 -8.48 -17.91 5.14
CA ALA A 25 -8.37 -18.99 6.12
C ALA A 25 -7.74 -18.53 7.45
N GLU A 26 -6.93 -17.47 7.44
CA GLU A 26 -6.34 -16.87 8.64
C GLU A 26 -7.33 -15.98 9.41
N GLN A 27 -8.51 -15.69 8.83
CA GLN A 27 -9.58 -14.89 9.43
C GLN A 27 -9.10 -13.53 9.98
N PRO A 28 -8.53 -12.65 9.13
CA PRO A 28 -8.05 -11.35 9.60
C PRO A 28 -9.21 -10.41 9.96
N ASP A 29 -9.00 -9.58 10.98
CA ASP A 29 -9.89 -8.47 11.33
C ASP A 29 -9.78 -7.34 10.29
N HIS A 30 -8.56 -7.07 9.81
CA HIS A 30 -8.27 -6.09 8.77
C HIS A 30 -7.36 -6.63 7.68
N LEU A 31 -7.54 -6.15 6.45
CA LEU A 31 -6.63 -6.37 5.34
C LEU A 31 -6.03 -5.04 4.90
N VAL A 32 -4.72 -4.96 4.74
CA VAL A 32 -4.01 -3.77 4.23
C VAL A 32 -3.36 -4.10 2.89
N LEU A 33 -3.87 -3.47 1.83
CA LEU A 33 -3.31 -3.55 0.48
C LEU A 33 -2.31 -2.41 0.30
N LEU A 34 -1.04 -2.76 0.17
CA LEU A 34 0.07 -1.80 0.24
C LEU A 34 0.42 -1.17 -1.11
N GLY A 35 -0.40 -1.33 -2.14
CA GLY A 35 -0.10 -0.84 -3.49
C GLY A 35 0.22 -1.96 -4.47
N ASP A 36 0.35 -1.58 -5.73
CA ASP A 36 0.33 -2.44 -6.92
C ASP A 36 -0.85 -3.41 -6.88
N SER A 37 -2.03 -2.85 -6.60
CA SER A 37 -3.31 -3.54 -6.64
C SER A 37 -3.80 -3.84 -8.07
N VAL A 38 -3.27 -3.08 -9.03
CA VAL A 38 -3.42 -3.18 -10.47
C VAL A 38 -2.09 -2.77 -11.11
N TYR A 39 -1.88 -3.21 -12.35
CA TYR A 39 -0.74 -2.77 -13.15
C TYR A 39 -1.22 -2.11 -14.43
N LEU A 40 -0.92 -0.83 -14.57
CA LEU A 40 -1.34 -0.03 -15.71
C LEU A 40 -0.40 -0.15 -16.91
N ASP A 41 0.83 -0.58 -16.72
CA ASP A 41 1.87 -0.73 -17.73
C ASP A 41 2.17 -2.19 -18.13
N ILE A 42 1.64 -3.18 -17.39
CA ILE A 42 1.78 -4.59 -17.71
C ILE A 42 0.56 -5.11 -18.48
N GLY A 43 0.80 -5.57 -19.71
CA GLY A 43 -0.25 -6.07 -20.60
C GLY A 43 -1.06 -4.95 -21.28
N ALA A 44 -0.65 -3.70 -21.12
CA ALA A 44 -1.27 -2.55 -21.76
C ALA A 44 -1.15 -2.63 -23.29
N PRO A 45 -2.17 -2.20 -24.06
CA PRO A 45 -2.12 -2.22 -25.52
C PRO A 45 -1.07 -1.26 -26.09
N GLN A 46 -0.71 -0.23 -25.33
CA GLN A 46 0.37 0.69 -25.60
C GLN A 46 0.92 1.24 -24.27
N ALA A 47 2.05 1.94 -24.31
CA ALA A 47 2.63 2.55 -23.12
C ALA A 47 1.64 3.55 -22.47
N PRO A 48 1.31 3.46 -21.17
CA PRO A 48 0.34 4.34 -20.51
C PRO A 48 0.68 5.83 -20.63
N GLN A 49 1.97 6.16 -20.71
CA GLN A 49 2.47 7.51 -20.94
C GLN A 49 1.94 8.10 -22.25
N GLN A 50 1.75 7.26 -23.26
CA GLN A 50 1.35 7.63 -24.63
C GLN A 50 -0.16 7.50 -24.87
N MET A 51 -0.91 6.88 -23.96
CA MET A 51 -2.37 6.87 -24.03
C MET A 51 -2.92 8.29 -23.93
N ASP A 52 -3.94 8.60 -24.72
CA ASP A 52 -4.78 9.74 -24.42
C ASP A 52 -5.56 9.49 -23.12
N THR A 53 -6.19 10.54 -22.59
CA THR A 53 -6.86 10.50 -21.28
C THR A 53 -7.99 9.48 -21.23
N LEU A 54 -8.77 9.31 -22.31
CA LEU A 54 -9.90 8.38 -22.35
C LEU A 54 -9.43 6.92 -22.45
N ALA A 55 -8.46 6.63 -23.33
CA ALA A 55 -7.87 5.30 -23.44
C ALA A 55 -7.20 4.86 -22.13
N PHE A 56 -6.55 5.80 -21.43
CA PHE A 56 -6.01 5.55 -20.10
C PHE A 56 -7.10 5.26 -19.08
N ALA A 57 -8.19 6.04 -19.08
CA ALA A 57 -9.32 5.83 -18.17
C ALA A 57 -10.02 4.48 -18.40
N ASP A 58 -10.25 4.07 -19.65
CA ASP A 58 -10.80 2.75 -19.99
C ASP A 58 -9.88 1.64 -19.47
N TRP A 59 -8.58 1.74 -19.75
CA TRP A 59 -7.59 0.77 -19.29
C TRP A 59 -7.55 0.68 -17.75
N LEU A 60 -7.55 1.82 -17.06
CA LEU A 60 -7.59 1.92 -15.60
C LEU A 60 -8.81 1.20 -15.01
N VAL A 61 -10.00 1.52 -15.51
CA VAL A 61 -11.26 0.92 -15.04
C VAL A 61 -11.24 -0.59 -15.25
N ASP A 62 -10.80 -1.05 -16.42
CA ASP A 62 -10.70 -2.47 -16.74
C ASP A 62 -9.78 -3.23 -15.78
N ARG A 63 -8.63 -2.65 -15.37
CA ARG A 63 -7.71 -3.33 -14.45
C ARG A 63 -8.33 -3.51 -13.06
N TYR A 64 -8.94 -2.47 -12.51
CA TYR A 64 -9.60 -2.56 -11.20
C TYR A 64 -10.77 -3.54 -11.23
N ARG A 65 -11.59 -3.50 -12.28
CA ARG A 65 -12.70 -4.44 -12.48
C ARG A 65 -12.21 -5.88 -12.59
N ALA A 66 -11.12 -6.12 -13.33
CA ALA A 66 -10.52 -7.44 -13.46
C ALA A 66 -10.11 -7.98 -12.08
N GLN A 67 -9.53 -7.15 -11.21
CA GLN A 67 -9.17 -7.57 -9.85
C GLN A 67 -10.42 -7.84 -8.98
N LEU A 68 -11.46 -7.00 -9.05
CA LEU A 68 -12.74 -7.28 -8.36
C LEU A 68 -13.41 -8.58 -8.84
N ALA A 69 -13.17 -8.98 -10.09
CA ALA A 69 -13.70 -10.21 -10.66
C ALA A 69 -12.94 -11.48 -10.20
N VAL A 70 -11.76 -11.35 -9.57
CA VAL A 70 -11.03 -12.48 -9.00
C VAL A 70 -11.84 -13.07 -7.86
N LYS A 71 -12.40 -14.27 -8.08
CA LYS A 71 -13.35 -14.90 -7.14
C LYS A 71 -12.82 -15.04 -5.71
N SER A 72 -11.55 -15.45 -5.56
CA SER A 72 -10.94 -15.60 -4.23
C SER A 72 -10.71 -14.27 -3.53
N PHE A 73 -10.35 -13.22 -4.26
CA PHE A 73 -10.24 -11.85 -3.73
C PHE A 73 -11.61 -11.34 -3.27
N ALA A 74 -12.62 -11.41 -4.14
CA ALA A 74 -13.97 -10.96 -3.82
C ALA A 74 -14.59 -11.75 -2.66
N ALA A 75 -14.29 -13.05 -2.54
CA ALA A 75 -14.72 -13.87 -1.42
C ALA A 75 -14.07 -13.41 -0.10
N LEU A 76 -12.75 -13.14 -0.10
CA LEU A 76 -12.05 -12.59 1.06
C LEU A 76 -12.67 -11.24 1.48
N VAL A 77 -12.83 -10.30 0.55
CA VAL A 77 -13.37 -8.96 0.86
C VAL A 77 -14.79 -9.01 1.43
N ARG A 78 -15.67 -9.85 0.86
CA ARG A 78 -17.04 -10.05 1.39
C ARG A 78 -17.06 -10.79 2.72
N GLY A 79 -16.09 -11.67 2.95
CA GLY A 79 -15.97 -12.49 4.16
C GLY A 79 -15.35 -11.77 5.35
N MET A 80 -14.83 -10.56 5.18
CA MET A 80 -14.30 -9.75 6.29
C MET A 80 -15.38 -9.50 7.36
N PRO A 81 -14.99 -9.49 8.66
CA PRO A 81 -15.94 -9.28 9.76
C PRO A 81 -16.66 -7.91 9.66
N ALA A 82 -17.74 -7.75 10.43
CA ALA A 82 -18.63 -6.59 10.32
C ALA A 82 -17.97 -5.24 10.65
N ASP A 83 -17.08 -5.27 11.64
CA ASP A 83 -16.20 -4.19 12.08
C ASP A 83 -14.87 -4.16 11.31
N GLY A 84 -14.55 -5.25 10.62
CA GLY A 84 -13.39 -5.37 9.75
C GLY A 84 -13.46 -4.49 8.50
N ARG A 85 -12.27 -4.12 8.01
CA ARG A 85 -12.14 -3.27 6.81
C ARG A 85 -10.95 -3.69 5.97
N VAL A 86 -11.08 -3.51 4.67
CA VAL A 86 -9.96 -3.56 3.74
C VAL A 86 -9.47 -2.14 3.50
N HIS A 87 -8.25 -1.86 3.93
CA HIS A 87 -7.53 -0.61 3.72
C HIS A 87 -6.65 -0.76 2.50
N SER A 88 -6.51 0.29 1.70
CA SER A 88 -5.65 0.25 0.50
C SER A 88 -4.90 1.56 0.36
N LEU A 89 -3.66 1.49 -0.08
CA LEU A 89 -2.92 2.61 -0.67
C LEU A 89 -2.42 2.17 -2.06
N TRP A 90 -1.82 3.09 -2.82
CA TRP A 90 -1.24 2.77 -4.13
C TRP A 90 0.28 2.60 -4.06
N ASP A 91 0.87 1.99 -5.07
CA ASP A 91 2.26 2.27 -5.42
C ASP A 91 2.35 2.73 -6.89
N ASP A 92 3.49 2.62 -7.57
CA ASP A 92 3.64 3.23 -8.91
C ASP A 92 2.68 2.64 -9.93
N HIS A 93 2.48 1.32 -9.93
CA HIS A 93 1.74 0.66 -10.99
C HIS A 93 0.24 0.96 -10.95
N ASP A 94 -0.31 1.37 -9.80
CA ASP A 94 -1.67 1.92 -9.69
C ASP A 94 -1.72 3.44 -9.77
N PHE A 95 -0.64 4.11 -9.38
CA PHE A 95 -0.53 5.56 -9.47
C PHE A 95 -0.53 5.96 -10.94
N LEU A 96 0.35 5.36 -11.76
CA LEU A 96 0.45 5.60 -13.19
C LEU A 96 1.15 4.46 -13.96
N TRP A 97 2.42 4.17 -13.67
CA TRP A 97 3.27 3.14 -14.31
C TRP A 97 4.58 3.02 -13.53
N ASN A 98 5.37 1.96 -13.78
CA ASN A 98 6.64 1.69 -13.09
C ASN A 98 7.52 2.94 -12.90
N ASP A 99 7.97 3.19 -11.67
CA ASP A 99 8.82 4.32 -11.27
C ASP A 99 8.22 5.72 -11.49
N ALA A 100 6.91 5.84 -11.74
CA ALA A 100 6.27 7.14 -11.90
C ALA A 100 6.48 8.04 -10.66
N CYS A 101 6.97 9.25 -10.92
CA CYS A 101 7.19 10.28 -9.92
C CYS A 101 6.19 11.42 -10.13
N GLY A 102 5.29 11.65 -9.17
CA GLY A 102 4.19 12.58 -9.35
C GLY A 102 4.62 14.05 -9.45
N ALA A 103 5.68 14.47 -8.75
CA ALA A 103 6.12 15.86 -8.76
C ALA A 103 6.53 16.37 -10.17
N PRO A 104 7.39 15.68 -10.94
CA PRO A 104 7.70 16.09 -12.31
C PRO A 104 6.51 15.90 -13.26
N LEU A 105 5.66 14.90 -13.05
CA LEU A 105 4.50 14.64 -13.92
C LEU A 105 3.38 15.67 -13.73
N ALA A 106 3.26 16.26 -12.54
CA ALA A 106 2.33 17.35 -12.26
C ALA A 106 2.64 18.65 -13.05
N GLN A 107 3.80 18.72 -13.72
CA GLN A 107 4.17 19.83 -14.62
C GLN A 107 3.74 19.59 -16.08
N ARG A 108 3.11 18.45 -16.37
CA ARG A 108 2.68 18.05 -17.72
C ARG A 108 1.16 17.91 -17.77
N PRO A 109 0.44 18.79 -18.50
CA PRO A 109 -1.03 18.82 -18.48
C PRO A 109 -1.68 17.45 -18.73
N GLU A 110 -1.17 16.68 -19.69
CA GLU A 110 -1.72 15.38 -20.05
C GLU A 110 -1.52 14.30 -18.96
N GLN A 111 -0.52 14.48 -18.09
CA GLN A 111 -0.28 13.56 -16.98
C GLN A 111 -1.02 13.99 -15.72
N VAL A 112 -1.29 15.29 -15.54
CA VAL A 112 -2.13 15.80 -14.44
C VAL A 112 -3.53 15.17 -14.48
N GLU A 113 -4.13 15.06 -15.66
CA GLU A 113 -5.44 14.40 -15.82
C GLU A 113 -5.38 12.91 -15.44
N LYS A 114 -4.31 12.20 -15.81
CA LYS A 114 -4.11 10.78 -15.45
C LYS A 114 -3.88 10.59 -13.95
N ILE A 115 -3.17 11.51 -13.30
CA ILE A 115 -3.02 11.51 -11.83
C ILE A 115 -4.40 11.69 -11.18
N ALA A 116 -5.20 12.63 -11.67
CA ALA A 116 -6.55 12.86 -11.15
C ALA A 116 -7.45 11.63 -11.32
N LEU A 117 -7.41 10.98 -12.50
CA LEU A 117 -8.14 9.74 -12.78
C LEU A 117 -7.72 8.60 -11.86
N SER A 118 -6.42 8.36 -11.72
CA SER A 118 -5.90 7.30 -10.86
C SER A 118 -6.24 7.56 -9.39
N THR A 119 -6.26 8.83 -8.98
CA THR A 119 -6.71 9.25 -7.64
C THR A 119 -8.20 8.97 -7.41
N ALA A 120 -9.04 9.32 -8.38
CA ALA A 120 -10.48 9.07 -8.31
C ALA A 120 -10.78 7.57 -8.30
N ALA A 121 -10.13 6.79 -9.17
CA ALA A 121 -10.25 5.33 -9.20
C ALA A 121 -9.81 4.70 -7.88
N GLN A 122 -8.66 5.10 -7.33
CA GLN A 122 -8.18 4.58 -6.04
C GLN A 122 -9.11 4.96 -4.88
N THR A 123 -9.75 6.13 -4.94
CA THR A 123 -10.76 6.54 -3.96
C THR A 123 -12.02 5.66 -4.05
N LEU A 124 -12.55 5.45 -5.25
CA LEU A 124 -13.70 4.57 -5.48
C LEU A 124 -13.39 3.11 -5.13
N TRP A 125 -12.18 2.65 -5.41
CA TRP A 125 -11.68 1.34 -5.01
C TRP A 125 -11.73 1.17 -3.49
N ARG A 126 -11.23 2.15 -2.73
CA ARG A 126 -11.33 2.16 -1.27
C ARG A 126 -12.76 2.13 -0.75
N GLU A 127 -13.68 2.86 -1.39
CA GLU A 127 -15.10 2.86 -1.01
C GLU A 127 -15.74 1.48 -1.22
N VAL A 128 -15.52 0.89 -2.40
CA VAL A 128 -16.00 -0.46 -2.77
C VAL A 128 -15.49 -1.52 -1.80
N LEU A 129 -14.21 -1.44 -1.45
CA LEU A 129 -13.55 -2.33 -0.50
C LEU A 129 -14.04 -2.13 0.93
N SER A 130 -14.16 -0.87 1.39
CA SER A 130 -14.67 -0.54 2.73
C SER A 130 -16.12 -0.98 2.92
N ALA A 131 -16.91 -0.98 1.85
CA ALA A 131 -18.27 -1.49 1.84
C ALA A 131 -18.35 -3.02 1.67
N ARG A 132 -17.21 -3.73 1.67
CA ARG A 132 -17.12 -5.19 1.51
C ARG A 132 -17.85 -5.70 0.26
N LEU A 133 -17.79 -4.93 -0.83
CA LEU A 133 -18.52 -5.18 -2.08
C LEU A 133 -20.06 -5.19 -1.95
N ALA A 134 -20.62 -4.69 -0.84
CA ALA A 134 -22.06 -4.56 -0.62
C ALA A 134 -22.58 -3.13 -0.84
N GLY A 135 -21.69 -2.17 -1.10
CA GLY A 135 -22.03 -0.76 -1.34
C GLY A 135 -22.08 -0.40 -2.84
N PRO A 136 -21.74 0.84 -3.21
CA PRO A 136 -21.73 1.24 -4.61
C PRO A 136 -20.76 0.36 -5.40
N ALA A 137 -21.16 -0.03 -6.60
CA ALA A 137 -20.25 -0.73 -7.50
C ALA A 137 -19.15 0.22 -7.99
N PHE A 138 -17.97 -0.35 -8.22
CA PHE A 138 -16.92 0.32 -8.99
C PHE A 138 -17.45 0.66 -10.40
N PRO A 139 -16.99 1.76 -11.02
CA PRO A 139 -17.36 2.13 -12.38
C PRO A 139 -17.35 0.95 -13.37
N GLN A 140 -18.30 0.96 -14.30
CA GLN A 140 -18.37 -0.05 -15.37
C GLN A 140 -17.52 0.32 -16.57
N ASP A 141 -17.37 1.62 -16.83
CA ASP A 141 -16.62 2.21 -17.93
C ASP A 141 -16.06 3.58 -17.50
N SER A 142 -15.27 4.20 -18.39
CA SER A 142 -14.64 5.50 -18.16
C SER A 142 -15.61 6.69 -18.18
N GLN A 143 -16.88 6.52 -18.56
CA GLN A 143 -17.85 7.63 -18.62
C GLN A 143 -18.49 7.91 -17.26
N ASP A 144 -18.25 7.07 -16.24
CA ASP A 144 -18.74 7.29 -14.89
C ASP A 144 -18.20 8.62 -14.34
N ALA A 145 -19.10 9.57 -14.08
CA ALA A 145 -18.75 10.91 -13.61
C ALA A 145 -17.93 10.92 -12.32
N ARG A 146 -17.99 9.86 -11.50
CA ARG A 146 -17.19 9.74 -10.28
C ARG A 146 -15.69 9.63 -10.54
N LEU A 147 -15.28 9.22 -11.74
CA LEU A 147 -13.87 9.20 -12.16
C LEU A 147 -13.33 10.60 -12.50
N TRP A 148 -14.21 11.59 -12.69
CA TRP A 148 -13.87 12.93 -13.17
C TRP A 148 -14.30 14.02 -12.17
N PRO A 149 -13.87 13.96 -10.89
CA PRO A 149 -14.25 14.95 -9.91
C PRO A 149 -13.71 16.34 -10.29
N GLN A 150 -14.55 17.36 -10.11
CA GLN A 150 -14.18 18.76 -10.36
C GLN A 150 -14.49 19.61 -9.12
N PRO A 151 -13.47 20.18 -8.43
CA PRO A 151 -12.05 20.02 -8.70
C PRO A 151 -11.53 18.64 -8.30
N ALA A 152 -10.46 18.17 -8.97
CA ALA A 152 -9.75 16.96 -8.57
C ALA A 152 -9.27 17.07 -7.11
N GLN A 153 -9.39 15.97 -6.37
CA GLN A 153 -8.99 15.89 -4.96
C GLN A 153 -7.72 15.04 -4.83
N PRO A 154 -6.79 15.38 -3.92
CA PRO A 154 -5.66 14.52 -3.62
C PRO A 154 -6.11 13.22 -2.93
N LEU A 155 -5.35 12.15 -3.09
CA LEU A 155 -5.63 10.91 -2.38
C LEU A 155 -5.51 11.15 -0.86
N ALA A 156 -6.55 10.79 -0.12
CA ALA A 156 -6.52 10.92 1.33
C ALA A 156 -5.49 9.98 1.96
N THR A 157 -4.75 10.46 2.95
CA THR A 157 -3.77 9.69 3.73
C THR A 157 -4.15 9.62 5.21
N PRO A 158 -5.22 8.88 5.54
CA PRO A 158 -5.78 8.88 6.89
C PRO A 158 -4.86 8.16 7.89
N SER A 159 -4.97 8.59 9.14
CA SER A 159 -4.49 7.85 10.31
C SER A 159 -5.72 7.38 11.09
N LEU A 160 -5.83 6.07 11.30
CA LEU A 160 -7.02 5.40 11.79
C LEU A 160 -6.69 4.68 13.10
N ALA A 161 -7.42 4.96 14.18
CA ALA A 161 -7.38 4.11 15.36
C ALA A 161 -8.14 2.81 15.04
N LEU A 162 -7.42 1.68 14.97
CA LEU A 162 -8.01 0.35 14.84
C LEU A 162 -8.44 -0.19 16.21
N ALA A 163 -7.67 0.15 17.24
CA ALA A 163 -7.99 -0.08 18.65
C ALA A 163 -7.53 1.16 19.46
N PRO A 164 -7.88 1.28 20.75
CA PRO A 164 -7.45 2.42 21.57
C PRO A 164 -5.93 2.67 21.56
N ASP A 165 -5.14 1.61 21.42
CA ASP A 165 -3.67 1.58 21.47
C ASP A 165 -3.03 1.08 20.16
N LEU A 166 -3.78 1.05 19.06
CA LEU A 166 -3.28 0.58 17.76
C LEU A 166 -3.78 1.48 16.62
N TRP A 167 -2.83 2.07 15.91
CA TRP A 167 -3.09 3.02 14.83
C TRP A 167 -2.55 2.50 13.50
N LEU A 168 -3.29 2.74 12.43
CA LEU A 168 -2.89 2.49 11.05
C LEU A 168 -2.76 3.82 10.30
N HIS A 169 -1.59 4.07 9.74
CA HIS A 169 -1.29 5.25 8.95
C HIS A 169 -1.13 4.85 7.48
N LEU A 170 -2.00 5.35 6.61
CA LEU A 170 -1.89 5.12 5.16
C LEU A 170 -1.09 6.27 4.54
N SER A 171 0.03 5.95 3.89
CA SER A 171 0.86 6.93 3.19
C SER A 171 0.57 6.98 1.69
N ASP A 172 0.96 8.10 1.08
CA ASP A 172 1.08 8.25 -0.37
C ASP A 172 2.53 8.64 -0.65
N GLY A 173 3.28 7.69 -1.17
CA GLY A 173 4.68 7.87 -1.53
C GLY A 173 4.91 8.20 -3.00
N ARG A 174 3.88 8.53 -3.80
CA ARG A 174 4.01 8.70 -5.26
C ARG A 174 3.63 10.09 -5.75
N THR A 175 2.56 10.71 -5.26
CA THR A 175 2.08 12.02 -5.75
C THR A 175 3.14 13.11 -5.68
N TRP A 176 3.87 13.16 -4.57
CA TRP A 176 4.88 14.20 -4.32
C TRP A 176 6.30 13.72 -4.59
N ARG A 177 6.46 12.47 -5.07
CA ARG A 177 7.75 11.87 -5.31
C ARG A 177 8.49 12.66 -6.39
N THR A 178 9.70 13.07 -6.08
CA THR A 178 10.66 13.63 -7.04
C THR A 178 11.50 12.52 -7.66
N ASP A 179 12.00 12.78 -8.87
CA ASP A 179 12.98 11.94 -9.56
C ASP A 179 14.23 11.71 -8.70
N ASP A 180 14.66 10.46 -8.57
CA ASP A 180 15.83 10.03 -7.77
C ASP A 180 17.05 9.64 -8.64
N SER A 181 16.99 9.88 -9.94
CA SER A 181 18.11 9.73 -10.86
C SER A 181 19.22 10.75 -10.58
N ILE A 182 20.37 10.54 -11.22
CA ILE A 182 21.51 11.47 -11.15
C ILE A 182 21.18 12.88 -11.67
N PHE A 183 20.14 13.02 -12.49
CA PHE A 183 19.66 14.30 -13.02
C PHE A 183 18.46 14.86 -12.25
N GLY A 184 18.02 14.17 -11.19
CA GLY A 184 16.94 14.61 -10.32
C GLY A 184 17.29 15.88 -9.53
N PRO A 185 16.30 16.48 -8.86
CA PRO A 185 16.53 17.69 -8.06
C PRO A 185 17.51 17.42 -6.91
N PRO A 186 18.27 18.46 -6.49
CA PRO A 186 19.23 18.33 -5.39
C PRO A 186 18.54 18.04 -4.05
N ARG A 187 17.31 18.51 -3.88
CA ARG A 187 16.44 18.14 -2.76
C ARG A 187 15.34 17.22 -3.26
N ARG A 188 15.32 16.01 -2.73
CA ARG A 188 14.36 14.98 -3.09
C ARG A 188 13.26 14.91 -2.04
N ALA A 189 12.03 14.72 -2.50
CA ALA A 189 10.88 14.51 -1.65
C ALA A 189 10.18 13.23 -2.08
N LEU A 190 9.80 12.42 -1.11
CA LEU A 190 8.88 11.30 -1.26
C LEU A 190 7.46 11.75 -0.93
N PHE A 191 7.33 12.54 0.14
CA PHE A 191 6.05 13.04 0.63
C PHE A 191 5.91 14.55 0.46
N GLY A 192 4.66 15.00 0.34
CA GLY A 192 4.31 16.40 0.50
C GLY A 192 4.37 16.82 1.97
N SER A 193 4.80 18.05 2.24
CA SER A 193 4.91 18.58 3.61
C SER A 193 3.60 18.50 4.39
N ALA A 194 2.46 18.72 3.72
CA ALA A 194 1.13 18.62 4.34
C ALA A 194 0.82 17.19 4.82
N GLN A 195 1.27 16.16 4.10
CA GLN A 195 1.11 14.77 4.53
C GLN A 195 1.99 14.47 5.75
N ARG A 196 3.29 14.83 5.70
CA ARG A 196 4.19 14.65 6.85
C ARG A 196 3.62 15.30 8.10
N GLN A 197 3.18 16.57 8.00
CA GLN A 197 2.60 17.29 9.13
C GLN A 197 1.33 16.63 9.68
N ARG A 198 0.45 16.11 8.83
CA ARG A 198 -0.75 15.39 9.30
C ARG A 198 -0.38 14.10 10.01
N LEU A 199 0.59 13.35 9.47
CA LEU A 199 1.07 12.10 10.07
C LEU A 199 1.72 12.37 11.43
N SER A 200 2.65 13.31 11.54
CA SER A 200 3.28 13.70 12.82
C SER A 200 2.24 14.13 13.87
N LYS A 201 1.20 14.87 13.45
CA LYS A 201 0.10 15.21 14.36
C LYS A 201 -0.65 13.98 14.86
N ALA A 202 -0.85 12.97 14.01
CA ALA A 202 -1.51 11.73 14.40
C ALA A 202 -0.63 10.88 15.34
N PHE A 203 0.68 10.78 15.08
CA PHE A 203 1.65 10.17 15.99
C PHE A 203 1.61 10.82 17.37
N ALA A 204 1.70 12.15 17.42
CA ALA A 204 1.70 12.91 18.67
C ALA A 204 0.35 12.87 19.43
N ALA A 205 -0.77 12.66 18.73
CA ALA A 205 -2.11 12.61 19.34
C ALA A 205 -2.47 11.22 19.91
N ALA A 206 -1.76 10.17 19.51
CA ALA A 206 -2.00 8.82 20.01
C ALA A 206 -1.48 8.65 21.46
N PRO A 207 -2.01 7.68 22.22
CA PRO A 207 -1.44 7.32 23.53
C PRO A 207 0.05 6.98 23.45
N ALA A 208 0.81 7.26 24.51
CA ALA A 208 2.27 7.07 24.52
C ALA A 208 2.73 5.61 24.34
N ASP A 209 1.86 4.66 24.68
CA ASP A 209 2.07 3.21 24.53
C ASP A 209 1.43 2.63 23.27
N ALA A 210 0.84 3.47 22.42
CA ALA A 210 0.23 3.03 21.17
C ALA A 210 1.27 2.44 20.22
N VAL A 211 0.82 1.42 19.47
CA VAL A 211 1.55 0.86 18.34
C VAL A 211 1.07 1.53 17.06
N HIS A 212 2.03 1.92 16.22
CA HIS A 212 1.79 2.58 14.95
C HIS A 212 2.18 1.67 13.80
N LEU A 213 1.18 1.26 13.01
CA LEU A 213 1.37 0.56 11.74
C LEU A 213 1.49 1.60 10.63
N PHE A 214 2.68 1.78 10.08
CA PHE A 214 2.93 2.69 8.98
C PHE A 214 2.88 1.94 7.64
N ALA A 215 1.78 2.08 6.90
CA ALA A 215 1.58 1.40 5.62
C ALA A 215 2.18 2.18 4.46
N SER A 216 3.03 1.53 3.67
CA SER A 216 3.79 2.15 2.57
C SER A 216 3.88 1.24 1.34
N GLY A 217 3.84 1.86 0.15
CA GLY A 217 4.08 1.16 -1.11
C GLY A 217 5.52 0.69 -1.24
N SER A 218 6.45 1.59 -0.99
CA SER A 218 7.88 1.29 -1.08
C SER A 218 8.46 0.88 0.28
N THR A 219 9.57 0.15 0.27
CA THR A 219 10.31 -0.23 1.47
C THR A 219 11.10 0.94 2.06
N PHE A 220 11.50 0.85 3.33
CA PHE A 220 12.36 1.87 3.95
C PHE A 220 13.73 1.97 3.26
N ALA A 221 14.24 0.87 2.71
CA ALA A 221 15.46 0.91 1.88
C ALA A 221 15.31 1.86 0.68
N GLY A 222 14.13 1.93 0.06
CA GLY A 222 13.81 2.89 -0.99
C GLY A 222 13.73 4.34 -0.49
N TYR A 223 13.31 4.54 0.76
CA TYR A 223 13.20 5.88 1.36
C TYR A 223 14.56 6.55 1.49
N LYS A 224 15.65 5.79 1.68
CA LYS A 224 17.01 6.33 1.90
C LYS A 224 17.52 7.28 0.81
N ARG A 225 16.87 7.29 -0.36
CA ARG A 225 17.13 8.24 -1.46
C ARG A 225 16.48 9.63 -1.24
N TYR A 226 15.64 9.75 -0.22
CA TYR A 226 14.85 10.91 0.19
C TYR A 226 15.18 11.24 1.64
N GLU A 227 16.28 11.97 1.84
CA GLU A 227 16.89 12.19 3.16
C GLU A 227 15.91 12.79 4.19
N GLU A 228 15.14 13.82 3.80
CA GLU A 228 14.20 14.48 4.69
C GLU A 228 13.09 13.52 5.15
N ASP A 229 12.51 12.73 4.23
CA ASP A 229 11.44 11.78 4.54
C ASP A 229 11.95 10.57 5.33
N SER A 230 13.17 10.10 5.04
CA SER A 230 13.83 9.05 5.83
C SER A 230 14.10 9.50 7.26
N ALA A 231 14.71 10.68 7.42
CA ALA A 231 15.03 11.25 8.72
C ALA A 231 13.76 11.54 9.53
N TRP A 232 12.70 12.02 8.87
CA TRP A 232 11.40 12.22 9.47
C TRP A 232 10.83 10.91 10.04
N LEU A 233 10.72 9.85 9.23
CA LEU A 233 10.13 8.59 9.70
C LEU A 233 10.97 7.92 10.79
N LEU A 234 12.30 8.00 10.72
CA LEU A 234 13.17 7.53 11.79
C LEU A 234 12.99 8.34 13.07
N GLY A 235 12.74 9.65 12.96
CA GLY A 235 12.42 10.52 14.09
C GLY A 235 11.10 10.15 14.76
N GLU A 236 10.04 9.92 13.97
CA GLU A 236 8.77 9.40 14.48
C GLU A 236 8.97 8.04 15.17
N ALA A 237 9.69 7.12 14.53
CA ALA A 237 9.97 5.80 15.10
C ALA A 237 10.83 5.85 16.36
N ALA A 238 11.77 6.80 16.49
CA ALA A 238 12.55 6.97 17.71
C ALA A 238 11.67 7.25 18.93
N ALA A 239 10.59 8.02 18.73
CA ALA A 239 9.65 8.42 19.77
C ALA A 239 8.47 7.47 19.94
N HIS A 240 8.10 6.74 18.88
CA HIS A 240 6.87 5.94 18.80
C HIS A 240 7.13 4.51 18.33
N ARG A 241 6.44 3.55 18.93
CA ARG A 241 6.49 2.12 18.57
C ARG A 241 5.95 1.89 17.17
N THR A 242 6.84 1.90 16.19
CA THR A 242 6.46 1.96 14.77
C THR A 242 6.87 0.68 14.05
N LEU A 243 5.89 0.02 13.43
CA LEU A 243 6.07 -1.07 12.49
C LEU A 243 5.64 -0.59 11.10
N MET A 244 6.57 -0.55 10.17
CA MET A 244 6.29 -0.31 8.76
C MET A 244 5.81 -1.60 8.10
N LEU A 245 4.68 -1.51 7.39
CA LEU A 245 4.19 -2.55 6.49
C LEU A 245 4.47 -2.11 5.06
N SER A 246 5.24 -2.87 4.30
CA SER A 246 5.71 -2.44 2.97
C SER A 246 5.57 -3.47 1.84
N GLY A 247 5.62 -2.98 0.60
CA GLY A 247 5.42 -3.71 -0.65
C GLY A 247 6.59 -3.62 -1.65
N ASP A 248 6.27 -3.47 -2.94
CA ASP A 248 7.18 -3.14 -4.07
C ASP A 248 8.17 -4.25 -4.52
N ILE A 249 8.90 -4.87 -3.59
CA ILE A 249 10.13 -5.63 -3.93
C ILE A 249 9.94 -7.11 -4.36
N HIS A 250 8.70 -7.56 -4.57
CA HIS A 250 8.28 -8.91 -4.99
C HIS A 250 8.84 -10.08 -4.16
N ARG A 251 9.17 -9.82 -2.90
CA ARG A 251 9.62 -10.83 -1.93
C ARG A 251 9.18 -10.44 -0.51
N ASN A 252 9.33 -11.39 0.40
CA ASN A 252 9.18 -11.16 1.83
C ASN A 252 10.50 -10.73 2.45
N GLU A 253 10.47 -9.80 3.39
CA GLU A 253 11.63 -9.31 4.12
C GLU A 253 11.23 -8.83 5.52
N LEU A 254 12.08 -9.08 6.53
CA LEU A 254 11.94 -8.51 7.87
C LEU A 254 13.20 -7.73 8.19
N ASP A 255 13.06 -6.43 8.42
CA ASP A 255 14.19 -5.54 8.74
C ASP A 255 13.93 -4.75 10.03
N ALA A 256 14.95 -4.08 10.53
CA ALA A 256 14.87 -3.14 11.64
C ALA A 256 15.96 -2.07 11.52
N PHE A 257 15.60 -0.82 11.78
CA PHE A 257 16.50 0.33 11.67
C PHE A 257 16.68 1.00 13.03
N HIS A 258 17.94 1.30 13.35
CA HIS A 258 18.29 2.01 14.57
C HIS A 258 17.96 3.50 14.46
N THR A 259 17.39 4.08 15.52
CA THR A 259 16.91 5.46 15.57
C THR A 259 17.49 6.27 16.75
N GLY A 260 18.22 5.62 17.66
CA GLY A 260 18.60 6.18 18.97
C GLY A 260 17.51 6.11 20.05
N GLY A 261 16.27 5.76 19.68
CA GLY A 261 15.14 5.49 20.57
C GLY A 261 14.57 4.10 20.29
N PHE A 262 13.24 4.00 20.13
CA PHE A 262 12.63 2.75 19.66
C PHE A 262 13.04 2.45 18.21
N PRO A 263 13.42 1.20 17.87
CA PRO A 263 13.76 0.86 16.49
C PRO A 263 12.52 0.97 15.58
N LEU A 264 12.75 1.38 14.33
CA LEU A 264 11.76 1.20 13.27
C LEU A 264 11.81 -0.26 12.83
N HIS A 265 10.76 -1.03 13.08
CA HIS A 265 10.63 -2.36 12.51
C HIS A 265 9.98 -2.27 11.12
N GLU A 266 10.38 -3.14 10.20
CA GLU A 266 9.74 -3.26 8.89
C GLU A 266 9.37 -4.73 8.61
N ALA A 267 8.15 -4.92 8.12
CA ALA A 267 7.66 -6.18 7.59
C ALA A 267 7.18 -5.98 6.16
N THR A 268 7.94 -6.52 5.22
CA THR A 268 7.65 -6.41 3.79
C THR A 268 7.01 -7.69 3.30
N SER A 269 5.85 -7.59 2.67
CA SER A 269 5.21 -8.74 2.00
C SER A 269 4.73 -8.34 0.61
N SER A 270 5.60 -8.53 -0.36
CA SER A 270 5.36 -8.14 -1.74
C SER A 270 5.30 -9.34 -2.68
N GLY A 271 4.33 -9.34 -3.58
CA GLY A 271 4.19 -10.34 -4.63
C GLY A 271 3.05 -11.32 -4.38
N ALA A 272 1.88 -10.82 -4.03
CA ALA A 272 0.70 -11.64 -3.74
C ALA A 272 0.24 -12.45 -4.97
N ALA A 273 0.30 -11.85 -6.16
CA ALA A 273 -0.14 -12.50 -7.40
C ALA A 273 0.68 -12.07 -8.62
N VAL A 274 2.01 -12.14 -8.49
CA VAL A 274 2.99 -11.93 -9.57
C VAL A 274 4.09 -13.01 -9.53
N LYS A 275 5.00 -12.96 -10.50
CA LYS A 275 6.23 -13.76 -10.54
C LYS A 275 7.43 -12.96 -10.03
N LEU A 276 8.57 -13.62 -9.88
CA LEU A 276 9.82 -13.01 -9.37
C LEU A 276 10.14 -11.65 -9.99
N ALA A 277 10.08 -11.50 -11.31
CA ALA A 277 10.33 -10.24 -12.00
C ALA A 277 9.03 -9.70 -12.60
N VAL A 278 7.96 -9.66 -11.79
CA VAL A 278 6.57 -9.36 -12.16
C VAL A 278 5.97 -10.40 -13.12
N VAL A 279 6.51 -10.50 -14.34
CA VAL A 279 6.02 -11.34 -15.45
C VAL A 279 6.82 -12.62 -15.67
N LEU A 280 8.04 -12.69 -15.13
CA LEU A 280 8.99 -13.79 -15.35
C LEU A 280 9.42 -14.47 -14.05
N GLY A 281 9.71 -15.77 -14.14
CA GLY A 281 10.20 -16.59 -13.03
C GLY A 281 9.08 -17.27 -12.25
N SER A 282 9.42 -17.76 -11.06
CA SER A 282 8.49 -18.50 -10.19
C SER A 282 7.40 -17.59 -9.62
N PRO A 283 6.14 -18.08 -9.50
CA PRO A 283 5.09 -17.40 -8.75
C PRO A 283 5.50 -17.15 -7.29
N ARG A 284 5.18 -15.96 -6.76
CA ARG A 284 5.56 -15.53 -5.40
C ARG A 284 4.55 -15.91 -4.34
N GLU A 285 3.31 -15.50 -4.54
CA GLU A 285 2.19 -15.94 -3.70
C GLU A 285 2.34 -15.49 -2.23
N ASN A 286 2.90 -14.28 -2.03
CA ASN A 286 3.30 -13.75 -0.73
C ASN A 286 2.17 -13.00 0.01
N TYR A 287 2.09 -13.18 1.32
CA TYR A 287 1.27 -12.35 2.22
C TYR A 287 1.88 -12.31 3.62
N GLY A 288 1.56 -11.27 4.38
CA GLY A 288 1.98 -11.11 5.77
C GLY A 288 0.80 -11.08 6.73
N LEU A 289 1.05 -11.48 7.96
CA LEU A 289 0.14 -11.36 9.10
C LEU A 289 0.85 -10.62 10.24
N VAL A 290 0.09 -9.75 10.90
CA VAL A 290 0.45 -9.14 12.18
C VAL A 290 -0.66 -9.45 13.18
N ASP A 291 -0.35 -10.26 14.17
CA ASP A 291 -1.19 -10.47 15.34
C ASP A 291 -0.75 -9.49 16.43
N VAL A 292 -1.67 -8.66 16.90
CA VAL A 292 -1.44 -7.69 17.97
C VAL A 292 -2.29 -8.07 19.17
N ASP A 293 -1.64 -8.35 20.29
CA ASP A 293 -2.28 -8.52 21.60
C ASP A 293 -1.79 -7.44 22.58
N ALA A 294 -2.14 -7.56 23.86
CA ALA A 294 -1.82 -6.56 24.87
C ALA A 294 -0.32 -6.50 25.22
N GLN A 295 0.43 -7.57 25.00
CA GLN A 295 1.84 -7.69 25.39
C GLN A 295 2.78 -7.74 24.20
N GLN A 296 2.33 -8.28 23.06
CA GLN A 296 3.20 -8.67 21.96
C GLN A 296 2.59 -8.32 20.60
N LEU A 297 3.49 -8.20 19.64
CA LEU A 297 3.17 -8.12 18.23
C LEU A 297 3.89 -9.27 17.53
N HIS A 298 3.14 -10.15 16.86
CA HIS A 298 3.65 -11.34 16.19
C HIS A 298 3.49 -11.21 14.67
N ILE A 299 4.63 -11.10 13.99
CA ILE A 299 4.74 -10.92 12.55
C ILE A 299 5.05 -12.26 11.92
N ARG A 300 4.28 -12.65 10.90
CA ARG A 300 4.51 -13.86 10.10
C ARG A 300 4.42 -13.53 8.62
N LEU A 301 5.43 -13.89 7.84
CA LEU A 301 5.46 -13.69 6.40
C LEU A 301 5.44 -15.04 5.68
N PHE A 302 4.51 -15.19 4.76
CA PHE A 302 4.26 -16.43 4.03
C PHE A 302 4.59 -16.24 2.57
N GLY A 303 5.20 -17.26 1.97
CA GLY A 303 5.31 -17.40 0.52
C GLY A 303 4.51 -18.59 0.01
N ARG A 304 4.75 -18.97 -1.23
CA ARG A 304 4.10 -20.14 -1.85
C ARG A 304 4.25 -21.46 -1.07
N GLN A 305 5.39 -21.65 -0.40
CA GLN A 305 5.70 -22.89 0.34
C GLN A 305 5.31 -22.83 1.83
N GLY A 306 4.57 -21.80 2.26
CA GLY A 306 4.19 -21.59 3.66
C GLY A 306 5.00 -20.49 4.34
N LEU A 307 5.15 -20.59 5.67
CA LEU A 307 5.85 -19.61 6.49
C LEU A 307 7.32 -19.48 6.07
N GLN A 308 7.79 -18.25 5.88
CA GLN A 308 9.18 -17.94 5.52
C GLN A 308 9.91 -17.18 6.61
N PHE A 309 9.23 -16.22 7.24
CA PHE A 309 9.82 -15.40 8.30
C PHE A 309 8.83 -15.20 9.42
N GLU A 310 9.37 -15.09 10.63
CA GLU A 310 8.62 -14.87 11.85
C GLU A 310 9.41 -13.96 12.79
N ARG A 311 8.72 -13.04 13.46
CA ARG A 311 9.29 -12.20 14.52
C ARG A 311 8.21 -11.87 15.54
N VAL A 312 8.52 -12.04 16.81
CA VAL A 312 7.68 -11.56 17.91
C VAL A 312 8.39 -10.36 18.54
N ILE A 313 7.65 -9.27 18.77
CA ILE A 313 8.13 -8.04 19.39
C ILE A 313 7.36 -7.85 20.70
N ASP A 314 8.09 -7.64 21.79
CA ASP A 314 7.50 -7.22 23.06
C ASP A 314 7.02 -5.77 22.94
N ARG A 315 5.75 -5.50 23.21
CA ARG A 315 5.17 -4.16 23.05
C ARG A 315 5.70 -3.19 24.08
N ALA A 316 6.09 -3.63 25.28
CA ALA A 316 6.56 -2.70 26.31
C ALA A 316 7.94 -2.12 25.94
N SER A 317 8.91 -2.98 25.64
CA SER A 317 10.28 -2.63 25.27
C SER A 317 10.45 -2.27 23.80
N TRP A 318 9.54 -2.70 22.94
CA TRP A 318 9.64 -2.62 21.48
C TRP A 318 10.88 -3.32 20.91
N LEU A 319 11.29 -4.41 21.55
CA LEU A 319 12.42 -5.23 21.13
C LEU A 319 11.95 -6.63 20.73
N PRO A 320 12.64 -7.29 19.78
CA PRO A 320 12.35 -8.68 19.44
C PRO A 320 12.51 -9.59 20.65
N LEU A 321 11.54 -10.48 20.85
CA LEU A 321 11.68 -11.60 21.77
C LEU A 321 12.60 -12.67 21.15
N ARG A 322 13.39 -13.32 22.01
CA ARG A 322 14.29 -14.41 21.64
C ARG A 322 13.54 -15.73 21.52
#